data_AF-A0ABD5KZT5-F1
#
_entry.id   AF-A0ABD5KZT5-F1
#
_cell.length_a   1.000
_cell.length_b   1.000
_cell.length_c   1.000
_cell.angle_alpha   90.00
_cell.angle_beta   90.00
_cell.angle_gamma   90.00
#
_symmetry.space_group_name_H-M   'P 1'
#
loop_
_entity.id
_entity.type
_entity.pdbx_description
1 polymer ?
#
loop_
_entity_poly.entity_id
_entity_poly.type
_entity_poly.pdbx_seq_one_letter_code
_entity_poly.pdbx_strand_id
1 'polypeptide(L)'
;MDAQITSSVIGGVVGAIAGGIVPYMIYLSTEKKKKKEKQLEYLHILEKEIEDLSYKSNNLKFNLQKQDNEKYSDEIIAALENIRTFMTKDLYEIQHTIPHYALFIDSETLYKSTTFLKNIKIQASEGQNKISELRTKGKNQTTTPQERAIQHVKQLITDLEFIEKECDVLKGILVDKVNHYYESYQKKYIKV
;
A
#
# COMPACT_ATOMS: atom_id res chain seq x y z
N MET A 1 -14.26 5.15 -70.05
CA MET A 1 -14.18 3.97 -69.15
C MET A 1 -13.02 4.05 -68.18
N ASP A 2 -11.85 4.58 -68.57
CA ASP A 2 -10.65 4.58 -67.71
C ASP A 2 -10.75 5.41 -66.42
N ALA A 3 -11.38 6.60 -66.45
CA ALA A 3 -11.52 7.44 -65.26
C ALA A 3 -12.36 6.80 -64.13
N GLN A 4 -13.30 5.92 -64.49
CA GLN A 4 -14.19 5.21 -63.56
C GLN A 4 -13.46 4.05 -62.86
N ILE A 5 -12.57 3.36 -63.58
CA ILE A 5 -11.73 2.28 -63.04
C ILE A 5 -10.70 2.88 -62.08
N THR A 6 -10.04 3.98 -62.45
CA THR A 6 -9.06 4.65 -61.57
C THR A 6 -9.72 5.19 -60.30
N SER A 7 -10.93 5.77 -60.41
CA SER A 7 -11.72 6.20 -59.25
C SER A 7 -12.11 5.04 -58.32
N SER A 8 -12.50 3.89 -58.89
CA SER A 8 -12.86 2.70 -58.11
C SER A 8 -11.65 2.06 -57.41
N VAL A 9 -10.48 2.04 -58.05
CA VAL A 9 -9.23 1.52 -57.45
C VAL A 9 -8.77 2.43 -56.31
N ILE A 10 -8.82 3.74 -56.48
CA ILE A 10 -8.51 4.70 -55.41
C ILE A 10 -9.51 4.56 -54.26
N GLY A 11 -10.81 4.41 -54.54
CA GLY A 11 -11.84 4.15 -53.53
C GLY A 11 -11.61 2.84 -52.77
N GLY A 12 -11.17 1.78 -53.45
CA GLY A 12 -10.80 0.49 -52.84
C GLY A 12 -9.57 0.60 -51.92
N VAL A 13 -8.54 1.36 -52.31
CA VAL A 13 -7.35 1.61 -51.48
C VAL A 13 -7.69 2.46 -50.26
N VAL A 14 -8.47 3.53 -50.42
CA VAL A 14 -8.93 4.37 -49.31
C VAL A 14 -9.83 3.57 -48.35
N GLY A 15 -10.72 2.72 -48.88
CA GLY A 15 -11.56 1.81 -48.10
C GLY A 15 -10.75 0.79 -47.31
N ALA A 16 -9.68 0.21 -47.89
CA ALA A 16 -8.79 -0.71 -47.20
C ALA A 16 -7.97 -0.02 -46.09
N ILE A 17 -7.49 1.21 -46.34
CA ILE A 17 -6.77 2.01 -45.33
C ILE A 17 -7.70 2.38 -44.17
N ALA A 18 -8.91 2.88 -44.45
CA ALA A 18 -9.90 3.18 -43.43
C ALA A 18 -10.33 1.92 -42.67
N GLY A 19 -10.50 0.80 -43.38
CA GLY A 19 -10.81 -0.51 -42.83
C GLY A 19 -9.73 -1.09 -41.92
N GLY A 20 -8.46 -0.66 -42.04
CA GLY A 20 -7.38 -1.00 -41.12
C GLY A 20 -7.24 -0.02 -39.94
N ILE A 21 -7.32 1.29 -40.21
CA ILE A 21 -7.11 2.34 -39.20
C ILE A 21 -8.23 2.35 -38.15
N VAL A 22 -9.49 2.22 -38.57
CA VAL A 22 -10.63 2.32 -37.65
C VAL A 22 -10.64 1.16 -36.63
N PRO A 23 -10.51 -0.12 -37.03
CA PRO A 23 -10.40 -1.21 -36.06
C PRO A 23 -9.17 -1.11 -35.15
N TYR A 24 -8.03 -0.64 -35.66
CA TYR A 24 -6.83 -0.41 -34.86
C TYR A 24 -7.05 0.66 -33.79
N MET A 25 -7.73 1.76 -34.13
CA MET A 25 -8.09 2.82 -33.17
C MET A 25 -9.08 2.33 -32.11
N ILE A 26 -10.04 1.48 -32.48
CA ILE A 26 -10.97 0.83 -31.54
C ILE A 26 -10.22 -0.13 -30.61
N TYR A 27 -9.32 -0.95 -31.14
CA TYR A 27 -8.46 -1.84 -30.36
C TYR A 27 -7.60 -1.07 -29.35
N LEU A 28 -6.89 -0.03 -29.80
CA LEU A 28 -6.08 0.83 -28.93
C LEU A 28 -6.92 1.50 -27.83
N SER A 29 -8.15 1.93 -28.15
CA SER A 29 -9.05 2.54 -27.17
C SER A 29 -9.52 1.52 -26.13
N THR A 30 -9.77 0.28 -26.55
CA THR A 30 -10.17 -0.83 -25.69
C THR A 30 -9.04 -1.25 -24.75
N GLU A 31 -7.81 -1.38 -25.26
CA GLU A 31 -6.63 -1.69 -24.46
C GLU A 31 -6.30 -0.58 -23.46
N LYS A 32 -6.42 0.69 -23.86
CA LYS A 32 -6.26 1.83 -22.94
C LYS A 32 -7.31 1.82 -21.82
N LYS A 33 -8.55 1.46 -22.13
CA LYS A 33 -9.64 1.33 -21.15
C LYS A 33 -9.35 0.21 -20.15
N LYS A 34 -9.02 -1.01 -20.63
CA LYS A 34 -8.64 -2.15 -19.79
C LYS A 34 -7.44 -1.85 -18.89
N LYS A 35 -6.43 -1.15 -19.43
CA LYS A 35 -5.27 -0.74 -18.62
C LYS A 35 -5.75 0.12 -17.45
N LYS A 36 -6.53 1.17 -17.70
CA LYS A 36 -7.06 2.07 -16.65
C LYS A 36 -7.93 1.34 -15.62
N GLU A 37 -8.76 0.39 -16.03
CA GLU A 37 -9.56 -0.44 -15.11
C GLU A 37 -8.66 -1.23 -14.17
N LYS A 38 -7.60 -1.88 -14.70
CA LYS A 38 -6.59 -2.55 -13.87
C LYS A 38 -5.89 -1.58 -12.92
N GLN A 39 -5.53 -0.37 -13.38
CA GLN A 39 -4.89 0.61 -12.48
C GLN A 39 -5.79 0.94 -11.29
N LEU A 40 -7.09 1.13 -11.52
CA LEU A 40 -8.07 1.39 -10.46
C LEU A 40 -8.22 0.20 -9.51
N GLU A 41 -8.30 -1.01 -10.06
CA GLU A 41 -8.35 -2.26 -9.28
C GLU A 41 -7.15 -2.36 -8.32
N TYR A 42 -5.93 -2.19 -8.84
CA TYR A 42 -4.71 -2.27 -8.02
C TYR A 42 -4.58 -1.14 -6.99
N LEU A 43 -5.08 0.07 -7.30
CA LEU A 43 -5.14 1.16 -6.32
C LEU A 43 -6.08 0.82 -5.16
N HIS A 44 -7.24 0.22 -5.43
CA HIS A 44 -8.18 -0.22 -4.39
C HIS A 44 -7.66 -1.40 -3.58
N ILE A 45 -6.97 -2.36 -4.20
CA ILE A 45 -6.34 -3.45 -3.48
C ILE A 45 -5.31 -2.88 -2.49
N LEU A 46 -4.45 -1.96 -2.95
CA LEU A 46 -3.46 -1.30 -2.10
C LEU A 46 -4.11 -0.49 -0.97
N GLU A 47 -5.15 0.29 -1.28
CA GLU A 47 -5.92 1.03 -0.28
C GLU A 47 -6.44 0.11 0.84
N LYS A 48 -7.03 -1.02 0.46
CA LYS A 48 -7.55 -2.02 1.39
C LYS A 48 -6.46 -2.67 2.24
N GLU A 49 -5.32 -3.00 1.64
CA GLU A 49 -4.17 -3.55 2.38
C GLU A 49 -3.66 -2.59 3.45
N ILE A 50 -3.60 -1.28 3.13
CA ILE A 50 -3.19 -0.24 4.09
C ILE A 50 -4.26 -0.04 5.18
N GLU A 51 -5.55 -0.10 4.83
CA GLU A 51 -6.63 -0.04 5.81
C GLU A 51 -6.61 -1.24 6.78
N ASP A 52 -6.41 -2.45 6.27
CA ASP A 52 -6.29 -3.66 7.08
C ASP A 52 -5.06 -3.58 8.03
N LEU A 53 -3.93 -3.04 7.55
CA LEU A 53 -2.76 -2.77 8.39
C LEU A 53 -3.06 -1.77 9.51
N SER A 54 -3.71 -0.65 9.17
CA SER A 54 -4.05 0.38 10.16
C SER A 54 -4.97 -0.19 11.23
N TYR A 55 -6.02 -0.92 10.83
CA TYR A 55 -6.94 -1.57 11.75
C TYR A 55 -6.24 -2.56 12.68
N LYS A 56 -5.40 -3.44 12.13
CA LYS A 56 -4.62 -4.41 12.92
C LYS A 56 -3.67 -3.71 13.89
N SER A 57 -2.93 -2.69 13.44
CA SER A 57 -2.03 -1.91 14.29
C SER A 57 -2.77 -1.28 15.46
N ASN A 58 -3.93 -0.68 15.18
CA ASN A 58 -4.78 -0.06 16.19
C ASN A 58 -5.31 -1.06 17.22
N ASN A 59 -5.76 -2.22 16.78
CA ASN A 59 -6.24 -3.28 17.67
C ASN A 59 -5.10 -3.78 18.58
N LEU A 60 -3.90 -3.99 18.04
CA LEU A 60 -2.72 -4.40 18.81
C LEU A 60 -2.32 -3.34 19.84
N LYS A 61 -2.33 -2.06 19.45
CA LYS A 61 -2.07 -0.93 20.35
C LYS A 61 -3.08 -0.91 21.49
N PHE A 62 -4.37 -1.01 21.19
CA PHE A 62 -5.43 -1.03 22.19
C PHE A 62 -5.26 -2.20 23.18
N ASN A 63 -4.95 -3.40 22.67
CA ASN A 63 -4.73 -4.58 23.51
C ASN A 63 -3.50 -4.41 24.42
N LEU A 64 -2.41 -3.82 23.94
CA LEU A 64 -1.25 -3.48 24.78
C LEU A 64 -1.58 -2.42 25.83
N GLN A 65 -2.26 -1.35 25.46
CA GLN A 65 -2.60 -0.24 26.35
C GLN A 65 -3.52 -0.69 27.48
N LYS A 66 -4.47 -1.59 27.19
CA LYS A 66 -5.33 -2.21 28.22
C LYS A 66 -4.51 -2.97 29.26
N GLN A 67 -3.38 -3.55 28.85
CA GLN A 67 -2.54 -4.41 29.67
C GLN A 67 -1.40 -3.64 30.39
N ASP A 68 -1.14 -2.37 30.07
CA ASP A 68 -0.11 -1.53 30.70
C ASP A 68 -0.39 -1.23 32.21
N ASN A 69 -1.57 -1.62 32.71
CA ASN A 69 -1.99 -1.47 34.11
C ASN A 69 -1.93 -2.76 34.95
N GLU A 70 -1.64 -3.92 34.35
CA GLU A 70 -1.64 -5.21 35.06
C GLU A 70 -0.20 -5.75 35.26
N LYS A 71 0.03 -6.47 36.37
CA LYS A 71 1.27 -7.24 36.54
C LYS A 71 1.40 -8.20 35.36
N TYR A 72 2.59 -8.30 34.78
CA TYR A 72 2.97 -9.23 33.70
C TYR A 72 2.15 -10.53 33.75
N SER A 73 1.15 -10.63 32.88
CA SER A 73 0.15 -11.70 32.81
C SER A 73 0.34 -12.51 31.52
N ASP A 74 -0.30 -13.68 31.44
CA ASP A 74 -0.31 -14.49 30.21
C ASP A 74 -0.93 -13.74 29.03
N GLU A 75 -1.82 -12.78 29.30
CA GLU A 75 -2.47 -11.93 28.29
C GLU A 75 -1.49 -10.93 27.66
N ILE A 76 -0.53 -10.40 28.43
CA ILE A 76 0.59 -9.59 27.91
C ILE A 76 1.46 -10.43 26.99
N ILE A 77 1.75 -11.68 27.35
CA ILE A 77 2.57 -12.59 26.52
C ILE A 77 1.87 -12.83 25.17
N ALA A 78 0.58 -13.14 25.18
CA ALA A 78 -0.20 -13.31 23.96
C ALA A 78 -0.25 -12.03 23.10
N ALA A 79 -0.42 -10.86 23.71
CA ALA A 79 -0.38 -9.59 22.99
C ALA A 79 0.99 -9.35 22.31
N LEU A 80 2.09 -9.64 23.01
CA LEU A 80 3.45 -9.54 22.46
C LEU A 80 3.71 -10.50 21.30
N GLU A 81 3.17 -11.73 21.36
CA GLU A 81 3.25 -12.69 20.26
C GLU A 81 2.46 -12.23 19.02
N ASN A 82 1.28 -11.64 19.23
CA ASN A 82 0.47 -11.09 18.15
C ASN A 82 1.18 -9.93 17.45
N ILE A 83 1.85 -9.05 18.20
CA ILE A 83 2.65 -7.95 17.64
C ILE A 83 3.86 -8.49 16.88
N ARG A 84 4.55 -9.47 17.44
CA ARG A 84 5.65 -10.12 16.74
C ARG A 84 5.18 -10.69 15.40
N THR A 85 4.03 -11.34 15.38
CA THR A 85 3.44 -11.90 14.17
C THR A 85 3.12 -10.80 13.16
N PHE A 86 2.46 -9.72 13.59
CA PHE A 86 2.18 -8.57 12.75
C PHE A 86 3.45 -7.96 12.13
N MET A 87 4.49 -7.76 12.95
CA MET A 87 5.74 -7.15 12.50
C MET A 87 6.55 -8.04 11.55
N THR A 88 6.47 -9.37 11.71
CA THR A 88 7.30 -10.33 10.95
C THR A 88 6.59 -10.96 9.75
N LYS A 89 5.25 -11.00 9.77
CA LYS A 89 4.43 -11.62 8.73
C LYS A 89 3.65 -10.58 7.94
N ASP A 90 2.74 -9.86 8.58
CA ASP A 90 1.80 -8.97 7.87
C ASP A 90 2.52 -7.81 7.17
N LEU A 91 3.46 -7.15 7.86
CA LEU A 91 4.30 -6.13 7.23
C LEU A 91 5.21 -6.70 6.13
N TYR A 92 5.68 -7.94 6.31
CA TYR A 92 6.53 -8.61 5.32
C TYR A 92 5.74 -8.93 4.05
N GLU A 93 4.52 -9.43 4.16
CA GLU A 93 3.64 -9.75 3.02
C GLU A 93 3.38 -8.50 2.16
N ILE A 94 3.03 -7.37 2.77
CA ILE A 94 2.78 -6.11 2.04
C ILE A 94 4.06 -5.56 1.40
N GLN A 95 5.22 -5.74 2.05
CA GLN A 95 6.49 -5.38 1.47
C GLN A 95 6.81 -6.15 0.17
N HIS A 96 6.39 -7.41 0.07
CA HIS A 96 6.61 -8.21 -1.13
C HIS A 96 5.53 -7.95 -2.19
N THR A 97 4.35 -7.52 -1.76
CA THR A 97 3.20 -7.31 -2.64
C THR A 97 3.27 -5.95 -3.36
N ILE A 98 3.64 -4.86 -2.68
CA ILE A 98 3.73 -3.51 -3.26
C ILE A 98 4.57 -3.45 -4.56
N PRO A 99 5.75 -4.08 -4.66
CA PRO A 99 6.52 -4.13 -5.90
C PRO A 99 5.77 -4.76 -7.09
N HIS A 100 4.88 -5.72 -6.85
CA HIS A 100 4.07 -6.32 -7.91
C HIS A 100 3.05 -5.34 -8.51
N TYR A 101 2.67 -4.30 -7.75
CA TYR A 101 1.77 -3.25 -8.22
C TYR A 101 2.45 -2.23 -9.14
N ALA A 102 3.78 -2.23 -9.23
CA ALA A 102 4.57 -1.28 -10.03
C ALA A 102 4.19 -1.25 -11.53
N LEU A 103 3.65 -2.34 -12.07
CA LEU A 103 3.18 -2.41 -13.47
C LEU A 103 1.86 -1.67 -13.71
N PHE A 104 1.11 -1.39 -12.65
CA PHE A 104 -0.28 -0.94 -12.73
C PHE A 104 -0.50 0.42 -12.05
N ILE A 105 0.25 0.75 -11.00
CA ILE A 105 0.21 2.06 -10.34
C ILE A 105 1.26 3.02 -10.93
N ASP A 106 1.02 4.33 -10.80
CA ASP A 106 1.99 5.33 -11.24
C ASP A 106 3.23 5.38 -10.34
N SER A 107 4.34 5.89 -10.87
CA SER A 107 5.64 5.92 -10.18
C SER A 107 5.61 6.72 -8.88
N GLU A 108 4.78 7.77 -8.79
CA GLU A 108 4.65 8.59 -7.58
C GLU A 108 3.96 7.78 -6.47
N THR A 109 2.87 7.09 -6.80
CA THR A 109 2.14 6.22 -5.87
C THR A 109 3.02 5.06 -5.39
N LEU A 110 3.77 4.43 -6.30
CA LEU A 110 4.74 3.39 -5.94
C LEU A 110 5.85 3.92 -5.02
N TYR A 111 6.41 5.09 -5.33
CA TYR A 111 7.45 5.73 -4.52
C TYR A 111 6.93 6.05 -3.10
N LYS A 112 5.71 6.58 -2.98
CA LYS A 112 5.11 6.89 -1.67
C LYS A 112 4.84 5.63 -0.86
N SER A 113 4.33 4.57 -1.50
CA SER A 113 4.08 3.27 -0.85
C SER A 113 5.36 2.58 -0.38
N THR A 114 6.43 2.66 -1.18
CA THR A 114 7.75 2.12 -0.80
C THR A 114 8.43 2.96 0.28
N THR A 115 8.24 4.29 0.27
CA THR A 115 8.74 5.20 1.31
C THR A 115 8.06 4.91 2.64
N PHE A 116 6.74 4.74 2.65
CA PHE A 116 5.95 4.28 3.80
C PHE A 116 6.55 3.01 4.45
N LEU A 117 6.78 1.96 3.65
CA LEU A 117 7.39 0.71 4.16
C LEU A 117 8.79 0.93 4.72
N LYS A 118 9.59 1.80 4.08
CA LYS A 118 10.94 2.12 4.54
C LYS A 118 10.91 2.84 5.89
N ASN A 119 9.99 3.79 6.07
CA ASN A 119 9.81 4.53 7.32
C ASN A 119 9.45 3.57 8.47
N ILE A 120 8.49 2.67 8.24
CA ILE A 120 8.12 1.65 9.24
C ILE A 120 9.33 0.79 9.65
N LYS A 121 10.14 0.36 8.68
CA LYS A 121 11.35 -0.43 8.97
C LYS A 121 12.39 0.33 9.78
N ILE A 122 12.60 1.60 9.45
CA ILE A 122 13.53 2.46 10.19
C ILE A 122 13.06 2.58 11.64
N GLN A 123 11.78 2.92 11.85
CA GLN A 123 11.19 3.01 13.18
C GLN A 123 11.33 1.70 13.98
N ALA A 124 11.01 0.56 13.37
CA ALA A 124 11.12 -0.75 14.02
C ALA A 124 12.57 -1.08 14.41
N SER A 125 13.54 -0.75 13.54
CA SER A 125 14.97 -0.95 13.80
C SER A 125 15.46 -0.05 14.94
N GLU A 126 15.06 1.22 14.95
CA GLU A 126 15.38 2.15 16.04
C GLU A 126 14.78 1.72 17.38
N GLY A 127 13.53 1.25 17.37
CA GLY A 127 12.88 0.66 18.54
C GLY A 127 13.67 -0.53 19.08
N GLN A 128 14.06 -1.47 18.22
CA GLN A 128 14.89 -2.62 18.59
C GLN A 128 16.26 -2.23 19.15
N ASN A 129 16.91 -1.21 18.59
CA ASN A 129 18.18 -0.71 19.09
C ASN A 129 18.04 -0.11 20.49
N LYS A 130 17.00 0.71 20.72
CA LYS A 130 16.68 1.27 22.05
C LYS A 130 16.47 0.17 23.08
N ILE A 131 15.72 -0.88 22.74
CA ILE A 131 15.49 -2.04 23.62
C ILE A 131 16.79 -2.80 23.89
N SER A 132 17.64 -2.96 22.87
CA SER A 132 18.92 -3.65 22.99
C SER A 132 19.88 -2.90 23.92
N GLU A 133 19.97 -1.57 23.79
CA GLU A 133 20.76 -0.71 24.68
C GLU A 133 20.28 -0.78 26.14
N LEU A 134 18.97 -0.85 26.36
CA LEU A 134 18.39 -1.03 27.70
C LEU A 134 18.78 -2.37 28.31
N ARG A 135 18.93 -3.44 27.51
CA ARG A 135 19.46 -4.73 27.98
C ARG A 135 20.94 -4.65 28.37
N THR A 136 21.75 -3.93 27.62
CA THR A 136 23.19 -3.75 27.91
C THR A 136 23.42 -2.84 29.11
N LYS A 137 22.70 -1.72 29.23
CA LYS A 137 22.77 -0.82 30.40
C LYS A 137 22.26 -1.49 31.68
N GLY A 138 21.26 -2.38 31.57
CA GLY A 138 20.76 -3.17 32.70
C GLY A 138 21.77 -4.15 33.32
N LYS A 139 22.86 -4.52 32.61
CA LYS A 139 23.98 -5.27 33.23
C LYS A 139 24.75 -4.43 34.27
N ASN A 140 24.59 -3.10 34.25
CA ASN A 140 25.27 -2.15 35.15
C ASN A 140 24.39 -1.68 36.33
N GLN A 141 23.38 -2.49 36.73
CA GLN A 141 22.61 -2.39 38.00
C GLN A 141 21.57 -1.27 38.18
N THR A 142 21.19 -0.50 37.16
CA THR A 142 20.26 0.65 37.35
C THR A 142 18.79 0.42 36.97
N THR A 143 18.40 -0.73 36.40
CA THR A 143 17.01 -1.02 35.99
C THR A 143 16.61 -2.47 36.26
N THR A 144 15.46 -2.67 36.89
CA THR A 144 14.92 -4.00 37.20
C THR A 144 14.42 -4.72 35.94
N PRO A 145 14.31 -6.06 35.94
CA PRO A 145 13.66 -6.80 34.85
C PRO A 145 12.27 -6.29 34.50
N GLN A 146 11.46 -5.92 35.50
CA GLN A 146 10.09 -5.45 35.31
C GLN A 146 10.04 -4.07 34.64
N GLU A 147 10.91 -3.12 35.03
CA GLU A 147 10.98 -1.80 34.39
C GLU A 147 11.41 -1.88 32.92
N ARG A 148 12.34 -2.78 32.59
CA ARG A 148 12.74 -3.04 31.19
C ARG A 148 11.58 -3.58 30.36
N ALA A 149 10.78 -4.43 30.97
CA ALA A 149 9.65 -5.07 30.35
C ALA A 149 8.50 -4.05 30.10
N ILE A 150 8.31 -3.08 31.00
CA ILE A 150 7.41 -1.92 30.80
C ILE A 150 7.93 -1.00 29.69
N GLN A 151 9.23 -0.68 29.68
CA GLN A 151 9.82 0.14 28.62
C GLN A 151 9.72 -0.51 27.24
N HIS A 152 9.83 -1.84 27.17
CA HIS A 152 9.60 -2.60 25.94
C HIS A 152 8.18 -2.43 25.43
N VAL A 153 7.17 -2.61 26.29
CA VAL A 153 5.76 -2.40 25.95
C VAL A 153 5.51 -0.97 25.46
N LYS A 154 6.04 0.05 26.14
CA LYS A 154 5.93 1.45 25.72
C LYS A 154 6.55 1.73 24.35
N GLN A 155 7.70 1.11 24.05
CA GLN A 155 8.31 1.23 22.74
C GLN A 155 7.43 0.59 21.66
N LEU A 156 6.84 -0.58 21.92
CA LEU A 156 5.92 -1.24 20.97
C LEU A 156 4.66 -0.40 20.71
N ILE A 157 4.09 0.23 21.74
CA ILE A 157 2.97 1.17 21.57
C ILE A 157 3.40 2.33 20.66
N THR A 158 4.57 2.91 20.90
CA THR A 158 5.12 4.01 20.09
C THR A 158 5.28 3.59 18.62
N ASP A 159 5.78 2.38 18.38
CA ASP A 159 5.98 1.86 17.02
C ASP A 159 4.65 1.61 16.31
N LEU A 160 3.64 1.09 17.01
CA LEU A 160 2.29 0.87 16.46
C LEU A 160 1.57 2.21 16.15
N GLU A 161 1.72 3.22 17.00
CA GLU A 161 1.21 4.58 16.74
C GLU A 161 1.87 5.22 15.53
N PHE A 162 3.18 4.98 15.34
CA PHE A 162 3.87 5.45 14.15
C PHE A 162 3.35 4.77 12.87
N ILE A 163 3.18 3.45 12.91
CA ILE A 163 2.63 2.67 11.78
C ILE A 163 1.23 3.17 11.41
N GLU A 164 0.36 3.40 12.40
CA GLU A 164 -0.98 3.95 12.19
C GLU A 164 -0.94 5.30 11.46
N LYS A 165 -0.13 6.25 11.95
CA LYS A 165 0.01 7.58 11.32
C LYS A 165 0.50 7.50 9.87
N GLU A 166 1.49 6.65 9.62
CA GLU A 166 2.01 6.43 8.27
C GLU A 166 0.95 5.78 7.36
N CYS A 167 0.11 4.89 7.90
CA CYS A 167 -1.01 4.30 7.16
C CYS A 167 -2.06 5.37 6.81
N ASP A 168 -2.41 6.25 7.74
CA ASP A 168 -3.39 7.33 7.51
C ASP A 168 -2.92 8.30 6.42
N VAL A 169 -1.64 8.67 6.45
CA VAL A 169 -1.02 9.52 5.42
C VAL A 169 -1.10 8.86 4.05
N LEU A 170 -0.69 7.59 3.94
CA LEU A 170 -0.72 6.87 2.68
C LEU A 170 -2.16 6.65 2.19
N LYS A 171 -3.09 6.31 3.08
CA LYS A 171 -4.52 6.15 2.77
C LYS A 171 -5.10 7.44 2.17
N GLY A 172 -4.83 8.60 2.77
CA GLY A 172 -5.29 9.89 2.23
C GLY A 172 -4.81 10.11 0.79
N ILE A 173 -3.54 9.82 0.52
CA ILE A 173 -2.97 9.92 -0.83
C ILE A 173 -3.66 8.95 -1.80
N LEU A 174 -3.91 7.70 -1.38
CA LEU A 174 -4.51 6.68 -2.23
C LEU A 174 -5.97 7.03 -2.56
N VAL A 175 -6.75 7.51 -1.59
CA VAL A 175 -8.13 7.98 -1.79
C VAL A 175 -8.17 9.12 -2.80
N ASP A 176 -7.29 10.13 -2.66
CA ASP A 176 -7.22 11.24 -3.60
C ASP A 176 -6.89 10.78 -5.02
N LYS A 177 -5.97 9.81 -5.15
CA LYS A 177 -5.61 9.22 -6.45
C LYS A 177 -6.76 8.43 -7.05
N VAL A 178 -7.42 7.57 -6.26
CA VAL A 178 -8.60 6.80 -6.69
C VAL A 178 -9.69 7.75 -7.19
N ASN A 179 -10.02 8.80 -6.43
CA ASN A 179 -11.01 9.80 -6.81
C ASN A 179 -10.64 10.51 -8.12
N HIS A 180 -9.38 10.95 -8.25
CA HIS A 180 -8.89 11.57 -9.48
C HIS A 180 -9.00 10.63 -10.70
N TYR A 181 -8.62 9.36 -10.55
CA TYR A 181 -8.73 8.37 -11.60
C TYR A 181 -10.18 8.07 -11.97
N TYR A 182 -11.06 7.97 -10.97
CA TYR A 182 -12.48 7.74 -11.18
C TYR A 182 -13.14 8.88 -11.94
N GLU A 183 -12.91 10.14 -11.55
CA GLU A 183 -13.40 11.31 -12.28
C GLU A 183 -12.88 11.36 -13.73
N SER A 184 -11.59 11.08 -13.92
CA SER A 184 -10.97 11.03 -15.26
C SER A 184 -11.57 9.91 -16.12
N TYR A 185 -11.85 8.75 -15.51
CA TYR A 185 -12.45 7.61 -16.19
C TYR A 185 -13.90 7.89 -16.57
N GLN A 186 -14.71 8.39 -15.63
CA GLN A 186 -16.10 8.76 -15.88
C GLN A 186 -16.19 9.79 -17.02
N LYS A 187 -15.46 10.91 -16.92
CA LYS A 187 -15.45 11.97 -17.96
C LYS A 187 -15.10 11.47 -19.36
N LYS A 188 -14.28 10.41 -19.47
CA LYS A 188 -13.73 9.93 -20.75
C LYS A 188 -14.45 8.73 -21.34
N TYR A 189 -14.99 7.84 -20.50
CA TYR A 189 -15.52 6.54 -20.93
C TYR A 189 -16.99 6.32 -20.56
N ILE A 190 -17.54 7.13 -19.66
CA ILE A 190 -18.94 7.10 -19.26
C ILE A 190 -19.52 8.46 -19.67
N LYS A 191 -19.89 8.60 -20.94
CA LYS A 191 -20.77 9.70 -21.35
C LYS A 191 -22.11 9.48 -20.66
N VAL A 192 -22.52 10.43 -19.81
CA VAL A 192 -23.94 10.70 -19.53
C VAL A 192 -24.49 11.50 -20.70
#